data_AF-A0A931UJR2-F1
#
_entry.id   AF-A0A931UJR2-F1
#
_cell.length_a   1.000
_cell.length_b   1.000
_cell.length_c   1.000
_cell.angle_alpha   90.00
_cell.angle_beta   90.00
_cell.angle_gamma   90.00
#
_symmetry.space_group_name_H-M   'P 1'
#
loop_
_entity.id
_entity.type
_entity.pdbx_description
1 polymer ?
#
loop_
_entity_poly.entity_id
_entity_poly.type
_entity_poly.pdbx_seq_one_letter_code
_entity_poly.pdbx_strand_id
1 'polypeptide(L)'
;MSKRDETFDPHAEVERIRTRRAEARRKLYRKSRLDKYRAELVAMKQAGASCADLAEWLRVSHRCKVNRSSVDRYLKKLPELSEADR
;
A
#
# COMPACT_ATOMS: atom_id res chain seq x y z
N MET A 1 -27.59 -27.40 32.13
CA MET A 1 -28.16 -26.37 31.22
C MET A 1 -27.08 -25.31 31.02
N SER A 2 -26.41 -25.32 29.87
CA SER A 2 -25.23 -24.48 29.59
C SER A 2 -25.63 -23.03 29.37
N LYS A 3 -25.35 -22.19 30.37
CA LYS A 3 -25.59 -20.74 30.37
C LYS A 3 -24.48 -20.01 29.61
N ARG A 4 -24.29 -20.32 28.31
CA ARG A 4 -23.18 -19.76 27.51
C ARG A 4 -23.58 -19.09 26.19
N ASP A 5 -24.86 -19.08 25.82
CA ASP A 5 -25.29 -18.56 24.51
C ASP A 5 -26.18 -17.31 24.57
N GLU A 6 -26.44 -16.74 25.76
CA GLU A 6 -27.51 -15.74 25.90
C GLU A 6 -27.17 -14.30 25.48
N THR A 7 -25.98 -13.98 24.97
CA THR A 7 -25.72 -12.59 24.51
C THR A 7 -24.62 -12.42 23.45
N PHE A 8 -24.32 -13.45 22.64
CA PHE A 8 -23.46 -13.20 21.47
C PHE A 8 -24.32 -12.78 20.29
N ASP A 9 -24.41 -11.47 20.06
CA ASP A 9 -25.03 -10.91 18.85
C ASP A 9 -23.98 -10.83 17.71
N PRO A 10 -24.05 -11.72 16.71
CA PRO A 10 -23.11 -11.73 15.59
C PRO A 10 -23.19 -10.45 14.75
N HIS A 11 -24.36 -9.81 14.66
CA HIS A 11 -24.52 -8.58 13.88
C HIS A 11 -23.81 -7.41 14.57
N ALA A 12 -23.98 -7.26 15.88
CA ALA A 12 -23.27 -6.25 16.65
C ALA A 12 -21.74 -6.44 16.62
N GLU A 13 -21.24 -7.67 16.62
CA GLU A 13 -19.80 -7.94 16.50
C GLU A 13 -19.27 -7.59 15.10
N VAL A 14 -19.99 -7.97 14.04
CA VAL A 14 -19.61 -7.64 12.66
C VAL A 14 -19.59 -6.13 12.42
N GLU A 15 -20.57 -5.39 12.94
CA GLU A 15 -20.60 -3.92 12.83
C GLU A 15 -19.47 -3.26 13.62
N ARG A 16 -19.15 -3.74 14.82
CA ARG A 16 -17.95 -3.29 15.57
C ARG A 16 -16.67 -3.51 14.77
N ILE A 17 -16.50 -4.67 14.15
CA ILE A 17 -15.35 -4.97 13.29
C ILE A 17 -15.33 -4.05 12.06
N ARG A 18 -16.48 -3.81 11.41
CA ARG A 18 -16.58 -2.94 10.23
C ARG A 18 -16.20 -1.50 10.55
N THR A 19 -16.68 -0.95 11.67
CA THR A 19 -16.34 0.40 12.15
C THR A 19 -14.85 0.50 12.44
N ARG A 20 -14.28 -0.44 13.20
CA ARG A 20 -12.83 -0.49 13.46
C ARG A 20 -12.01 -0.56 12.17
N ARG A 21 -12.44 -1.37 11.21
CA ARG A 21 -11.77 -1.45 9.90
C ARG A 21 -11.93 -0.16 9.10
N ALA A 22 -13.06 0.53 9.20
CA ALA A 22 -13.29 1.81 8.53
C ALA A 22 -12.41 2.91 9.11
N GLU A 23 -12.27 2.99 10.43
CA GLU A 23 -11.35 3.90 11.12
C GLU A 23 -9.89 3.62 10.74
N ALA A 24 -9.48 2.35 10.71
CA ALA A 24 -8.14 1.96 10.26
C ALA A 24 -7.88 2.27 8.78
N ARG A 25 -8.92 2.20 7.94
CA ARG A 25 -8.88 2.59 6.52
C ARG A 25 -9.03 4.10 6.31
N ARG A 26 -9.34 4.89 7.35
CA ARG A 26 -9.48 6.34 7.24
C ARG A 26 -8.18 6.86 6.64
N LYS A 27 -8.28 7.49 5.47
CA LYS A 27 -7.12 8.00 4.72
C LYS A 27 -6.38 9.01 5.60
N LEU A 28 -5.35 8.57 6.29
CA LEU A 28 -4.30 9.47 6.72
C LEU A 28 -3.62 9.93 5.43
N TYR A 29 -3.75 11.22 5.10
CA TYR A 29 -3.05 11.90 4.00
C TYR A 29 -1.54 11.98 4.29
N ARG A 30 -0.93 10.85 4.63
CA ARG A 30 0.52 10.73 4.83
C ARG A 30 1.16 10.53 3.46
N LYS A 31 2.15 11.37 3.17
CA LYS A 31 3.04 11.21 2.03
C LYS A 31 3.62 9.79 2.01
N SER A 32 3.68 9.17 0.85
CA SER A 32 4.20 7.81 0.70
C SER A 32 5.67 7.79 1.10
N ARG A 33 6.13 6.71 1.72
CA ARG A 33 7.58 6.51 1.93
C ARG A 33 8.34 6.44 0.61
N LEU A 34 7.65 6.12 -0.49
CA LEU A 34 8.21 6.09 -1.84
C LEU A 34 8.37 7.50 -2.44
N ASP A 35 7.70 8.53 -1.89
CA ASP A 35 7.82 9.91 -2.36
C ASP A 35 9.27 10.41 -2.20
N LYS A 36 9.98 9.92 -1.17
CA LYS A 36 11.39 10.24 -0.93
C LYS A 36 12.31 9.76 -2.07
N TYR A 37 11.95 8.68 -2.76
CA TYR A 37 12.77 8.04 -3.79
C TYR A 37 12.16 8.20 -5.19
N ARG A 38 11.26 9.17 -5.35
CA ARG A 38 10.43 9.31 -6.55
C ARG A 38 11.28 9.53 -7.80
N ALA A 39 12.27 10.42 -7.72
CA ALA A 39 13.12 10.76 -8.86
C ALA A 39 13.92 9.54 -9.35
N GLU A 40 14.50 8.80 -8.41
CA GLU A 40 15.30 7.61 -8.68
C GLU A 40 14.43 6.48 -9.23
N LEU A 41 13.25 6.24 -8.64
CA LEU A 41 12.32 5.22 -9.12
C LEU A 41 11.84 5.50 -10.54
N VAL A 42 11.56 6.77 -10.87
CA VAL A 42 11.18 7.18 -12.23
C VAL A 42 12.35 6.99 -13.20
N ALA A 43 13.56 7.44 -12.84
CA ALA A 43 14.73 7.29 -13.69
C ALA A 43 15.07 5.83 -13.97
N MET A 44 15.05 4.96 -12.94
CA MET A 44 15.25 3.53 -13.10
C MET A 44 14.14 2.89 -13.97
N LYS A 45 12.88 3.32 -13.80
CA LYS A 45 11.78 2.81 -14.62
C LYS A 45 11.94 3.20 -16.09
N GLN A 46 12.34 4.43 -16.37
CA GLN A 46 12.65 4.92 -17.73
C GLN A 46 13.86 4.20 -18.33
N ALA A 47 14.83 3.78 -17.51
CA ALA A 47 15.94 2.92 -17.93
C ALA A 47 15.55 1.45 -18.19
N GLY A 48 14.26 1.11 -18.06
CA GLY A 48 13.73 -0.24 -18.35
C GLY A 48 13.64 -1.18 -17.14
N ALA A 49 13.90 -0.70 -15.92
CA ALA A 49 13.81 -1.54 -14.73
C ALA A 49 12.38 -2.08 -14.50
N SER A 50 12.30 -3.32 -14.04
CA SER A 50 11.03 -3.92 -13.63
C SER A 50 10.62 -3.44 -12.23
N CYS A 51 9.33 -3.56 -11.89
CA CYS A 51 8.87 -3.24 -10.54
C CYS A 51 9.50 -4.13 -9.44
N ALA A 52 10.03 -5.31 -9.82
CA ALA A 52 10.77 -6.17 -8.90
C ALA A 52 12.16 -5.59 -8.60
N ASP A 53 12.86 -5.11 -9.63
CA ASP A 53 14.19 -4.50 -9.49
C ASP A 53 14.12 -3.25 -8.62
N LEU A 54 13.09 -2.43 -8.80
CA LEU A 54 12.85 -1.24 -7.97
C LEU A 54 12.59 -1.60 -6.50
N ALA A 55 11.83 -2.67 -6.25
CA ALA A 55 11.58 -3.14 -4.88
C ALA A 55 12.83 -3.70 -4.22
N GLU A 56 13.68 -4.41 -4.97
CA GLU A 56 14.95 -4.93 -4.48
C GLU A 56 15.96 -3.80 -4.22
N TRP A 57 16.06 -2.83 -5.13
CA TRP A 57 16.89 -1.63 -4.93
C TRP A 57 16.48 -0.86 -3.66
N LEU A 58 15.18 -0.65 -3.42
CA LEU A 58 14.69 -0.03 -2.19
C LEU A 58 15.07 -0.83 -0.94
N ARG A 59 15.04 -2.17 -1.03
CA ARG A 59 15.40 -3.06 0.06
C ARG A 59 16.90 -3.00 0.36
N VAL A 60 17.75 -3.10 -0.66
CA VAL A 60 19.21 -3.19 -0.53
C VAL A 60 19.82 -1.82 -0.20
N SER A 61 19.49 -0.79 -0.99
CA SER A 61 20.11 0.53 -0.88
C SER A 61 19.54 1.38 0.25
N HIS A 62 18.25 1.22 0.56
CA HIS A 62 17.54 2.10 1.49
C HIS A 62 16.90 1.39 2.68
N ARG A 63 17.12 0.07 2.84
CA ARG A 63 16.48 -0.77 3.88
C ARG A 63 14.95 -0.62 3.90
N CYS A 64 14.37 -0.23 2.76
CA CYS A 64 12.96 0.07 2.60
C CYS A 64 12.25 -1.15 2.03
N LYS A 65 11.67 -1.97 2.92
CA LYS A 65 10.92 -3.16 2.52
C LYS A 65 9.55 -2.77 1.98
N VAL A 66 9.35 -2.93 0.68
CA VAL A 66 8.07 -2.71 -0.01
C VAL A 66 7.77 -3.87 -0.96
N ASN A 67 6.49 -4.18 -1.15
CA ASN A 67 6.07 -5.18 -2.12
C ASN A 67 6.13 -4.59 -3.55
N ARG A 68 6.50 -5.41 -4.56
CA ARG A 68 6.46 -5.01 -5.98
C ARG A 68 5.13 -4.38 -6.42
N SER A 69 4.01 -4.87 -5.88
CA SER A 69 2.67 -4.34 -6.16
C SER A 69 2.42 -2.96 -5.55
N SER A 70 3.08 -2.65 -4.42
CA SER A 70 3.06 -1.32 -3.84
C SER A 70 3.84 -0.33 -4.71
N VAL A 71 4.96 -0.77 -5.28
CA VAL A 71 5.74 0.02 -6.25
C VAL A 71 4.92 0.25 -7.52
N ASP A 72 4.35 -0.81 -8.11
CA ASP A 72 3.50 -0.70 -9.30
C ASP A 72 2.33 0.28 -9.10
N ARG A 73 1.57 0.14 -8.01
CA ARG A 73 0.46 1.05 -7.67
C ARG A 73 0.94 2.49 -7.48
N TYR A 74 2.15 2.67 -6.95
CA TYR A 74 2.71 3.99 -6.73
C TYR A 74 3.10 4.64 -8.06
N LEU A 75 3.83 3.92 -8.93
CA LEU A 75 4.25 4.41 -10.24
C LEU A 75 3.06 4.76 -11.14
N LYS A 76 1.99 3.96 -11.12
CA LYS A 76 0.75 4.23 -11.88
C LYS A 76 0.03 5.52 -11.47
N LYS A 77 0.34 6.08 -10.30
CA LYS A 77 -0.20 7.36 -9.84
C LYS A 77 0.66 8.56 -10.23
N LEU A 78 1.86 8.30 -10.75
CA LEU A 78 2.81 9.35 -11.08
C LEU A 78 2.52 9.89 -12.49
N PRO A 79 2.37 11.22 -12.65
CA PRO A 79 2.16 11.81 -13.97
C PRO A 79 3.34 11.53 -14.92
N GLU A 80 4.57 11.49 -14.40
CA GLU A 80 5.81 11.30 -15.19
C GLU A 80 5.87 10.01 -15.99
N LEU A 81 5.16 8.97 -15.52
CA LEU A 81 5.12 7.66 -16.18
C LEU A 81 3.82 7.44 -16.93
N SER A 82 2.75 8.17 -16.59
CA SER A 82 1.48 8.11 -17.33
C SER A 82 1.56 8.73 -18.72
N GLU A 83 2.47 9.68 -18.92
CA GLU A 83 2.70 10.32 -20.22
C GLU A 83 3.62 9.49 -21.14
N ALA A 84 4.37 8.53 -20.59
CA ALA A 84 5.28 7.68 -21.36
C ALA A 84 4.56 6.57 -22.16
N ASP A 85 3.30 6.27 -21.82
CA ASP A 85 2.45 5.28 -22.49
C ASP A 85 1.53 5.89 -23.57
N ARG A 86 1.77 7.14 -23.99
CA ARG A 86 0.96 7.86 -24.99
C ARG A 86 1.73 8.12 -26.28
#